data_AF-A0A914XP30-F1
#
_entry.id   AF-A0A914XP30-F1
#
_cell.length_a   1.000
_cell.length_b   1.000
_cell.length_c   1.000
_cell.angle_alpha   90.00
_cell.angle_beta   90.00
_cell.angle_gamma   90.00
#
_symmetry.space_group_name_H-M   'P 1'
#
loop_
_entity.id
_entity.type
_entity.pdbx_description
1 polymer ?
#
loop_
_entity_poly.entity_id
_entity_poly.type
_entity_poly.pdbx_seq_one_letter_code
_entity_poly.pdbx_strand_id
1 'polypeptide(L)'
;EDELVVRAIGDGTNGMSYNRMLVMKVDSGDKVQGMMVDDTGITTVSLSQLLPITTEFAVSPFLAVPCGLYGVDCGTGGWSERAKQLFLHLLAGNNGDTVLTHTSFAGLKALVRVTVSEQGQTVDCAKRLSQMGHCTYNSKDRRVYARSDIVKLRSVDKSPASKPTLGADVEEIFVAKH
;
A
#
# COMPACT_ATOMS: atom_id res chain seq x y z
N GLU A 1 -6.03 17.72 9.20
CA GLU A 1 -6.43 16.40 9.72
C GLU A 1 -6.78 15.52 8.53
N ASP A 2 -6.63 14.21 8.63
CA ASP A 2 -7.01 13.28 7.55
C ASP A 2 -8.53 13.07 7.63
N GLU A 3 -9.27 13.39 6.56
CA GLU A 3 -10.75 13.37 6.56
C GLU A 3 -11.27 12.10 5.88
N LEU A 4 -12.20 11.39 6.54
CA LEU A 4 -12.88 10.23 5.95
C LEU A 4 -14.11 10.72 5.18
N VAL A 5 -14.23 10.34 3.92
CA VAL A 5 -15.32 10.73 3.02
C VAL A 5 -15.87 9.52 2.29
N VAL A 6 -17.02 9.67 1.66
CA VAL A 6 -17.59 8.66 0.76
C VAL A 6 -17.37 9.11 -0.68
N ARG A 7 -16.83 8.21 -1.52
CA ARG A 7 -16.71 8.39 -2.96
C ARG A 7 -17.88 7.73 -3.66
N ALA A 8 -18.53 8.47 -4.55
CA ALA A 8 -19.51 7.93 -5.48
C ALA A 8 -18.82 7.41 -6.76
N ILE A 9 -19.12 6.16 -7.15
CA ILE A 9 -18.65 5.51 -8.37
C ILE A 9 -19.88 5.19 -9.23
N GLY A 10 -20.00 5.82 -10.39
CA GLY A 10 -20.99 5.46 -11.40
C GLY A 10 -20.36 4.48 -12.39
N ASP A 11 -20.98 3.31 -12.58
CA ASP A 11 -20.55 2.30 -13.56
C ASP A 11 -21.25 2.40 -14.92
N GLY A 12 -22.08 3.44 -15.09
CA GLY A 12 -22.75 3.77 -16.34
C GLY A 12 -23.84 2.78 -16.77
N THR A 13 -24.16 1.75 -15.98
CA THR A 13 -25.11 0.71 -16.43
C THR A 13 -26.22 0.36 -15.46
N ASN A 14 -26.15 0.60 -14.14
CA ASN A 14 -27.33 0.34 -13.28
C ASN A 14 -27.38 0.95 -11.87
N GLY A 15 -26.52 1.89 -11.50
CA GLY A 15 -26.65 2.59 -10.22
C GLY A 15 -25.35 3.23 -9.75
N MET A 16 -25.46 4.14 -8.79
CA MET A 16 -24.30 4.71 -8.11
C MET A 16 -23.88 3.75 -6.99
N SER A 17 -22.65 3.26 -7.04
CA SER A 17 -22.02 2.53 -5.93
C SER A 17 -21.20 3.50 -5.08
N TYR A 18 -21.24 3.35 -3.76
CA TYR A 18 -20.51 4.23 -2.83
C TYR A 18 -19.45 3.44 -2.08
N ASN A 19 -18.26 4.02 -1.95
CA ASN A 19 -17.15 3.40 -1.22
C ASN A 19 -16.51 4.42 -0.27
N ARG A 20 -16.03 3.97 0.88
CA ARG A 20 -15.35 4.83 1.85
C ARG A 20 -13.93 5.13 1.38
N MET A 21 -13.51 6.38 1.57
CA MET A 21 -12.20 6.87 1.12
C MET A 21 -11.58 7.78 2.19
N LEU A 22 -10.32 7.55 2.52
CA LEU A 22 -9.54 8.45 3.36
C LEU A 22 -8.85 9.50 2.47
N VAL A 23 -9.14 10.77 2.69
CA VAL A 23 -8.52 11.88 1.97
C VAL A 23 -7.06 12.01 2.39
N MET A 24 -6.16 11.96 1.41
CA MET A 24 -4.72 12.08 1.62
C MET A 24 -4.17 13.45 1.23
N LYS A 25 -4.68 14.02 0.13
CA LYS A 25 -4.24 15.31 -0.41
C LYS A 25 -5.38 15.96 -1.19
N VAL A 26 -5.57 17.25 -0.98
CA VAL A 26 -6.42 18.10 -1.81
C VAL A 26 -5.49 19.00 -2.64
N ASP A 27 -5.67 19.01 -3.95
CA ASP A 27 -4.95 19.87 -4.88
C ASP A 27 -5.75 21.15 -5.17
N SER A 28 -5.09 22.20 -5.64
CA SER A 28 -5.70 23.52 -5.90
C SER A 28 -6.75 23.55 -7.02
N GLY A 29 -6.94 22.44 -7.75
CA GLY A 29 -7.86 22.31 -8.87
C GLY A 29 -9.03 21.36 -8.60
N ASP A 30 -9.56 21.35 -7.38
CA ASP A 30 -10.68 20.49 -6.93
C ASP A 30 -10.45 18.99 -7.10
N LYS A 31 -9.19 18.57 -7.20
CA LYS A 31 -8.79 17.17 -7.24
C LYS A 31 -8.40 16.70 -5.86
N VAL A 32 -8.96 15.58 -5.45
CA VAL A 32 -8.67 14.93 -4.18
C VAL A 32 -8.05 13.58 -4.45
N GLN A 33 -6.86 13.38 -3.91
CA GLN A 33 -6.24 12.07 -3.83
C GLN A 33 -6.65 11.41 -2.52
N GLY A 34 -7.12 10.17 -2.59
CA GLY A 34 -7.51 9.40 -1.44
C GLY A 34 -7.27 7.91 -1.61
N MET A 35 -7.31 7.20 -0.48
CA MET A 35 -7.19 5.75 -0.40
C MET A 35 -8.57 5.16 -0.15
N MET A 36 -8.99 4.21 -0.99
CA MET A 36 -10.17 3.41 -0.70
C MET A 36 -9.86 2.57 0.53
N VAL A 37 -10.63 2.70 1.61
CA VAL A 37 -10.27 2.07 2.91
C VAL A 37 -10.78 0.64 3.05
N ASP A 38 -11.66 0.24 2.13
CA ASP A 38 -12.24 -1.11 2.05
C ASP A 38 -11.75 -1.87 0.81
N ASP A 39 -10.90 -1.21 0.01
CA ASP A 39 -10.26 -1.77 -1.18
C ASP A 39 -8.80 -1.30 -1.22
N THR A 40 -8.07 -1.64 -2.28
CA THR A 40 -6.62 -1.56 -2.35
C THR A 40 -6.12 -0.37 -3.17
N GLY A 41 -7.02 0.45 -3.71
CA GLY A 41 -6.71 1.52 -4.65
C GLY A 41 -6.46 2.88 -3.97
N ILE A 42 -5.33 3.52 -4.32
CA ILE A 42 -5.21 4.98 -4.25
C ILE A 42 -5.77 5.53 -5.56
N THR A 43 -6.61 6.55 -5.46
CA THR A 43 -7.26 7.16 -6.62
C THR A 43 -7.27 8.68 -6.49
N THR A 44 -7.46 9.36 -7.62
CA THR A 44 -7.67 10.80 -7.67
C THR A 44 -9.04 11.07 -8.26
N VAL A 45 -9.85 11.86 -7.55
CA VAL A 45 -11.25 12.16 -7.89
C VAL A 45 -11.51 13.65 -7.82
N SER A 46 -12.60 14.11 -8.40
CA SER A 46 -13.09 15.48 -8.20
C SER A 46 -13.75 15.61 -6.82
N LEU A 47 -13.64 16.78 -6.18
CA LEU A 47 -14.40 17.13 -4.97
C LEU A 47 -15.90 16.89 -5.14
N SER A 48 -16.44 17.12 -6.34
CA SER A 48 -17.86 16.90 -6.65
C SER A 48 -18.31 15.44 -6.59
N GLN A 49 -17.38 14.48 -6.53
CA GLN A 49 -17.66 13.05 -6.41
C GLN A 49 -17.61 12.57 -4.95
N LEU A 50 -17.32 13.47 -4.01
CA LEU A 50 -17.20 13.19 -2.59
C LEU A 50 -18.43 13.65 -1.83
N LEU A 51 -18.85 12.81 -0.89
CA LEU A 51 -19.91 13.10 0.05
C LEU A 51 -19.34 13.01 1.48
N PRO A 52 -19.76 13.89 2.39
CA PRO A 52 -19.44 13.74 3.81
C PRO A 52 -19.91 12.37 4.30
N ILE A 53 -19.08 11.69 5.08
CA ILE A 53 -19.47 10.43 5.70
C ILE A 53 -20.32 10.69 6.95
N THR A 54 -21.39 9.92 7.14
CA THR A 54 -22.15 9.95 8.40
C THR A 54 -21.48 9.07 9.45
N THR A 55 -21.75 9.33 10.73
CA THR A 55 -21.18 8.56 11.85
C THR A 55 -21.50 7.07 11.75
N GLU A 56 -22.69 6.71 11.24
CA GLU A 56 -23.12 5.32 11.06
C GLU A 56 -22.18 4.51 10.15
N PHE A 57 -21.65 5.13 9.10
CA PHE A 57 -20.71 4.48 8.16
C PHE A 57 -19.23 4.63 8.56
N ALA A 58 -18.92 5.59 9.45
CA ALA A 58 -17.57 5.83 9.93
C ALA A 58 -17.14 4.86 11.06
N VAL A 59 -18.09 4.24 11.76
CA VAL A 59 -17.81 3.34 12.89
C VAL A 59 -17.19 2.00 12.47
N SER A 60 -17.48 1.53 11.24
CA SER A 60 -16.92 0.26 10.77
C SER A 60 -15.39 0.37 10.58
N PRO A 61 -14.59 -0.62 11.01
CA PRO A 61 -13.16 -0.63 10.78
C PRO A 61 -12.85 -0.63 9.27
N PHE A 62 -11.65 -0.17 8.90
CA PHE A 62 -11.18 -0.28 7.53
C PHE A 62 -10.95 -1.76 7.19
N LEU A 63 -11.52 -2.21 6.07
CA LEU A 63 -11.47 -3.62 5.69
C LEU A 63 -10.18 -3.97 4.93
N ALA A 64 -9.54 -2.99 4.30
CA ALA A 64 -8.25 -3.17 3.65
C ALA A 64 -7.14 -2.58 4.54
N VAL A 65 -6.22 -3.43 4.99
CA VAL A 65 -5.02 -2.99 5.72
C VAL A 65 -3.87 -2.91 4.71
N PRO A 66 -3.34 -1.71 4.41
CA PRO A 66 -2.14 -1.59 3.59
C PRO A 66 -0.98 -2.31 4.28
N CYS A 67 -0.29 -3.20 3.60
CA CYS A 67 0.85 -3.92 4.16
C CYS A 67 2.14 -3.70 3.35
N GLY A 68 3.26 -3.88 4.03
CA GLY A 68 4.59 -4.00 3.43
C GLY A 68 5.26 -5.28 3.92
N LEU A 69 5.99 -5.95 3.03
CA LEU A 69 6.76 -7.13 3.43
C LEU A 69 7.92 -6.71 4.32
N TYR A 70 7.99 -7.25 5.53
CA TYR A 70 9.05 -7.00 6.49
C TYR A 70 10.36 -7.67 6.06
N GLY A 71 11.48 -6.99 6.29
CA GLY A 71 12.80 -7.60 6.18
C GLY A 71 13.38 -7.66 4.77
N VAL A 72 12.85 -6.86 3.85
CA VAL A 72 13.34 -6.76 2.46
C VAL A 72 13.73 -5.33 2.13
N ASP A 73 14.85 -5.19 1.46
CA ASP A 73 15.31 -3.96 0.81
C ASP A 73 15.64 -4.29 -0.65
N CYS A 74 14.84 -3.74 -1.57
CA CYS A 74 14.93 -3.99 -3.00
C CYS A 74 15.65 -2.84 -3.75
N GLY A 75 16.29 -1.92 -3.02
CA GLY A 75 17.01 -0.78 -3.59
C GLY A 75 16.10 0.28 -4.23
N THR A 76 16.72 1.28 -4.86
CA THR A 76 16.09 2.50 -5.41
C THR A 76 15.22 2.29 -6.65
N GLY A 77 14.91 1.04 -7.00
CA GLY A 77 14.05 0.68 -8.14
C GLY A 77 12.76 -0.02 -7.70
N GLY A 78 12.57 -0.23 -6.40
CA GLY A 78 11.44 -0.98 -5.86
C GLY A 78 11.46 -2.46 -6.28
N TRP A 79 10.27 -3.06 -6.29
CA TRP A 79 10.11 -4.48 -6.63
C TRP A 79 10.24 -4.71 -8.14
N SER A 80 11.20 -5.55 -8.55
CA SER A 80 11.20 -6.06 -9.93
C SER A 80 9.93 -6.86 -10.22
N GLU A 81 9.43 -6.81 -11.46
CA GLU A 81 8.23 -7.55 -11.86
C GLU A 81 8.34 -9.05 -11.57
N ARG A 82 9.54 -9.61 -11.78
CA ARG A 82 9.82 -11.01 -11.44
C ARG A 82 9.69 -11.31 -9.95
N ALA A 83 10.11 -10.39 -9.08
CA ALA A 83 9.96 -10.54 -7.64
C ALA A 83 8.49 -10.54 -7.22
N LYS A 84 7.65 -9.69 -7.83
CA LYS A 84 6.20 -9.65 -7.59
C LYS A 84 5.54 -10.96 -8.02
N GLN A 85 5.85 -11.44 -9.22
CA GLN A 85 5.30 -12.70 -9.73
C GLN A 85 5.68 -13.88 -8.85
N LEU A 86 6.93 -13.94 -8.38
CA LEU A 86 7.38 -14.99 -7.47
C LEU A 86 6.68 -14.89 -6.11
N PHE A 87 6.52 -13.69 -5.58
CA PHE A 87 5.78 -13.49 -4.34
C PHE A 87 4.31 -13.94 -4.48
N LEU A 88 3.63 -13.56 -5.56
CA LEU A 88 2.27 -14.01 -5.86
C LEU A 88 2.18 -15.53 -6.03
N HIS A 89 3.18 -16.15 -6.68
CA HIS A 89 3.23 -17.60 -6.82
C HIS A 89 3.41 -18.31 -5.48
N LEU A 90 4.28 -17.79 -4.61
CA LEU A 90 4.44 -18.27 -3.24
C LEU A 90 3.12 -18.20 -2.47
N LEU A 91 2.34 -17.13 -2.61
CA LEU A 91 1.04 -17.01 -1.94
C LEU A 91 -0.04 -17.93 -2.54
N ALA A 92 -0.15 -17.96 -3.87
CA ALA A 92 -1.19 -18.72 -4.57
C ALA A 92 -1.04 -20.24 -4.41
N GLY A 93 0.19 -20.73 -4.28
CA GLY A 93 0.46 -22.16 -4.05
C GLY A 93 0.10 -22.67 -2.66
N ASN A 94 -0.34 -21.79 -1.76
CA ASN A 94 -0.40 -22.09 -0.32
C ASN A 94 -1.80 -22.20 0.29
N ASN A 95 -2.89 -22.22 -0.50
CA ASN A 95 -4.26 -22.61 -0.11
C ASN A 95 -4.76 -22.27 1.32
N GLY A 96 -4.31 -21.16 1.93
CA GLY A 96 -4.67 -20.76 3.29
C GLY A 96 -3.61 -20.97 4.38
N ASP A 97 -2.50 -21.66 4.10
CA ASP A 97 -1.35 -21.81 5.01
C ASP A 97 -0.43 -20.59 5.04
N THR A 98 -0.86 -19.48 4.43
CA THR A 98 -0.15 -18.20 4.52
C THR A 98 -0.41 -17.58 5.88
N VAL A 99 0.66 -17.39 6.65
CA VAL A 99 0.62 -16.71 7.95
C VAL A 99 1.23 -15.32 7.80
N LEU A 100 0.45 -14.31 8.22
CA LEU A 100 0.87 -12.92 8.30
C LEU A 100 1.12 -12.56 9.75
N THR A 101 2.37 -12.28 10.10
CA THR A 101 2.73 -11.81 11.44
C THR A 101 3.00 -10.32 11.42
N HIS A 102 2.12 -9.55 12.07
CA HIS A 102 2.36 -8.12 12.29
C HIS A 102 3.68 -7.93 13.05
N THR A 103 4.56 -7.09 12.49
CA THR A 103 5.89 -6.82 13.06
C THR A 103 6.02 -5.37 13.53
N SER A 104 5.56 -4.41 12.73
CA SER A 104 5.59 -2.97 13.05
C SER A 104 4.70 -2.16 12.11
N PHE A 105 4.73 -0.82 12.21
CA PHE A 105 4.03 0.08 11.29
C PHE A 105 5.00 1.00 10.54
N ALA A 106 4.66 1.30 9.29
CA ALA A 106 5.25 2.32 8.45
C ALA A 106 4.15 3.32 8.03
N GLY A 107 3.84 4.27 8.91
CA GLY A 107 2.71 5.18 8.73
C GLY A 107 1.37 4.44 8.81
N LEU A 108 0.58 4.48 7.72
CA LEU A 108 -0.66 3.70 7.60
C LEU A 108 -0.44 2.26 7.13
N LYS A 109 0.79 1.88 6.76
CA LYS A 109 1.11 0.52 6.32
C LYS A 109 1.53 -0.36 7.50
N ALA A 110 0.95 -1.55 7.62
CA ALA A 110 1.44 -2.58 8.52
C ALA A 110 2.64 -3.31 7.89
N LEU A 111 3.78 -3.35 8.56
CA LEU A 111 4.88 -4.21 8.16
C LEU A 111 4.63 -5.62 8.69
N VAL A 112 4.54 -6.58 7.78
CA VAL A 112 4.17 -7.95 8.07
C VAL A 112 5.27 -8.90 7.61
N ARG A 113 5.59 -9.88 8.46
CA ARG A 113 6.33 -11.06 8.03
C ARG A 113 5.34 -12.02 7.40
N VAL A 114 5.67 -12.51 6.22
CA VAL A 114 4.83 -13.43 5.45
C VAL A 114 5.52 -14.78 5.40
N THR A 115 4.90 -15.79 5.98
CA THR A 115 5.39 -17.16 5.95
C THR A 115 4.38 -18.07 5.27
N VAL A 116 4.88 -19.04 4.52
CA VAL A 116 4.10 -20.02 3.76
C VAL A 116 4.56 -21.45 4.07
N SER A 117 3.75 -22.46 3.76
CA SER A 117 4.08 -23.87 3.94
C SER A 117 4.53 -24.49 2.62
N GLU A 118 5.83 -24.75 2.46
CA GLU A 118 6.37 -25.41 1.27
C GLU A 118 6.91 -26.78 1.67
N GLN A 119 6.33 -27.85 1.14
CA GLN A 119 6.74 -29.24 1.43
C GLN A 119 6.77 -29.57 2.94
N GLY A 120 5.82 -29.01 3.70
CA GLY A 120 5.74 -29.20 5.15
C GLY A 120 6.76 -28.40 5.97
N GLN A 121 7.45 -27.44 5.35
CA GLN A 121 8.35 -26.52 6.02
C GLN A 121 7.81 -25.09 5.94
N THR A 122 7.99 -24.34 7.03
CA THR A 122 7.66 -22.92 7.05
C THR A 122 8.74 -22.11 6.35
N VAL A 123 8.37 -21.43 5.27
CA VAL A 123 9.25 -20.60 4.45
C VAL A 123 8.92 -19.12 4.65
N ASP A 124 9.92 -18.32 5.01
CA ASP A 124 9.83 -16.86 5.07
C ASP A 124 9.98 -16.28 3.65
N CYS A 125 8.93 -15.63 3.13
CA CYS A 125 8.89 -15.11 1.78
C CYS A 125 9.98 -14.05 1.53
N ALA A 126 10.29 -13.20 2.51
CA ALA A 126 11.32 -12.18 2.39
C ALA A 126 12.71 -12.81 2.20
N LYS A 127 13.01 -13.85 3.00
CA LYS A 127 14.25 -14.62 2.86
C LYS A 127 14.31 -15.33 1.51
N ARG A 128 13.20 -15.94 1.08
CA ARG A 128 13.12 -16.69 -0.18
C ARG A 128 13.39 -15.79 -1.38
N LEU A 129 12.75 -14.62 -1.44
CA LEU A 129 13.00 -13.61 -2.49
C LEU A 129 14.46 -13.13 -2.48
N SER A 130 15.05 -12.97 -1.29
CA SER A 130 16.44 -12.56 -1.16
C SER A 130 17.43 -13.64 -1.62
N GLN A 131 17.18 -14.91 -1.30
CA GLN A 131 17.96 -16.04 -1.79
C GLN A 131 17.91 -16.17 -3.32
N MET A 132 16.83 -15.74 -3.95
CA MET A 132 16.68 -15.69 -5.40
C MET A 132 17.30 -14.43 -6.03
N GLY A 133 17.95 -13.56 -5.24
CA GLY A 133 18.64 -12.38 -5.72
C GLY A 133 17.73 -11.20 -6.07
N HIS A 134 16.46 -11.22 -5.66
CA HIS A 134 15.51 -10.16 -6.01
C HIS A 134 15.55 -8.95 -5.08
N CYS A 135 15.89 -9.17 -3.81
CA CYS A 135 16.05 -8.13 -2.79
C CYS A 135 17.14 -8.56 -1.81
N THR A 136 17.54 -7.66 -0.92
CA THR A 136 18.43 -7.99 0.20
C THR A 136 17.61 -8.22 1.46
N TYR A 137 18.00 -9.23 2.24
CA TYR A 137 17.31 -9.55 3.49
C TYR A 137 17.87 -8.72 4.64
N ASN A 138 17.01 -7.98 5.33
CA ASN A 138 17.35 -7.21 6.51
C ASN A 138 16.54 -7.70 7.72
N SER A 139 17.11 -8.60 8.53
CA SER A 139 16.45 -9.12 9.74
C SER A 139 16.24 -8.07 10.83
N LYS A 140 16.91 -6.92 10.71
CA LYS A 140 16.78 -5.75 11.57
C LYS A 140 16.13 -4.61 10.78
N ASP A 141 15.20 -4.95 9.90
CA ASP A 141 14.38 -3.94 9.25
C ASP A 141 13.69 -3.11 10.33
N ARG A 142 14.18 -1.90 10.49
CA ARG A 142 13.72 -0.88 11.43
C ARG A 142 13.08 0.25 10.65
N ARG A 143 12.47 -0.03 9.48
CA ARG A 143 11.66 0.93 8.74
C ARG A 143 10.52 1.43 9.64
N VAL A 144 10.89 2.41 10.46
CA VAL A 144 10.06 3.27 11.28
C VAL A 144 10.20 4.61 10.58
N TYR A 145 9.47 4.75 9.47
CA TYR A 145 9.41 6.03 8.78
C TYR A 145 8.55 6.96 9.64
N ALA A 146 9.09 8.13 9.97
CA ALA A 146 8.31 9.11 10.70
C ALA A 146 7.09 9.50 9.86
N ARG A 147 5.97 9.88 10.49
CA ARG A 147 4.78 10.40 9.77
C ARG A 147 5.13 11.53 8.79
N SER A 148 6.24 12.24 9.04
CA SER A 148 6.82 13.28 8.18
C SER A 148 7.51 12.77 6.90
N ASP A 149 7.99 11.52 6.84
CA ASP A 149 8.63 10.97 5.63
C ASP A 149 7.59 10.57 4.56
N ILE A 150 6.34 10.31 4.96
CA ILE A 150 5.18 10.20 4.04
C ILE A 150 4.93 11.52 3.30
N VAL A 151 5.23 12.66 3.95
CA VAL A 151 5.13 13.99 3.34
C VAL A 151 6.36 14.30 2.48
N LYS A 152 7.51 13.65 2.71
CA LYS A 152 8.72 13.87 1.88
C LYS A 152 8.70 13.13 0.54
N LEU A 153 7.85 12.12 0.38
CA LEU A 153 7.41 11.68 -0.95
C LEU A 153 6.54 12.74 -1.68
N ARG A 154 6.19 13.86 -1.03
CA ARG A 154 5.36 14.96 -1.57
C ARG A 154 6.12 16.25 -1.91
N SER A 155 7.45 16.27 -1.98
CA SER A 155 8.19 17.50 -2.36
C SER A 155 9.19 17.37 -3.50
N VAL A 156 9.03 16.39 -4.39
CA VAL A 156 9.63 16.53 -5.73
C VAL A 156 8.74 17.47 -6.54
N ASP A 157 9.35 18.60 -6.93
CA ASP A 157 8.92 19.67 -7.83
C ASP A 157 7.97 20.75 -7.31
N LYS A 158 8.60 21.78 -6.71
CA LYS A 158 8.26 23.20 -6.94
C LYS A 158 9.53 24.05 -7.16
N SER A 159 10.13 23.98 -8.35
CA SER A 159 10.81 25.14 -9.00
C SER A 159 11.28 24.84 -10.42
N PRO A 160 11.24 25.81 -11.35
CA PRO A 160 11.88 25.68 -12.65
C PRO A 160 13.39 25.93 -12.55
N ALA A 161 14.17 25.13 -13.28
CA ALA A 161 15.62 25.23 -13.54
C ALA A 161 16.60 24.66 -12.49
N SER A 162 16.89 23.36 -12.57
CA SER A 162 18.13 22.79 -13.13
C SER A 162 18.14 21.29 -12.80
N LYS A 163 18.36 20.44 -13.82
CA LYS A 163 18.20 18.97 -13.75
C LYS A 163 18.90 18.34 -12.52
N PRO A 164 18.17 17.64 -11.65
CA PRO A 164 18.70 16.50 -10.91
C PRO A 164 18.12 15.22 -11.52
N THR A 165 19.00 14.29 -11.87
CA THR A 165 18.62 12.95 -12.33
C THR A 165 17.98 12.20 -11.16
N LEU A 166 16.65 12.06 -11.18
CA LEU A 166 15.89 11.46 -10.08
C LEU A 166 15.68 9.97 -10.33
N GLY A 167 16.21 9.15 -9.41
CA GLY A 167 16.03 7.69 -9.37
C GLY A 167 14.60 7.28 -9.03
N ALA A 168 14.21 6.13 -9.58
CA ALA A 168 12.84 5.65 -9.67
C ALA A 168 12.34 4.97 -8.38
N ASP A 169 11.90 5.75 -7.39
CA ASP A 169 11.24 5.20 -6.21
C ASP A 169 9.74 4.94 -6.47
N VAL A 170 9.41 3.72 -6.86
CA VAL A 170 8.04 3.18 -6.90
C VAL A 170 7.95 2.06 -5.85
N GLU A 171 7.59 2.40 -4.62
CA GLU A 171 7.32 1.41 -3.56
C GLU A 171 5.85 0.94 -3.57
N GLU A 172 5.64 -0.29 -4.02
CA GLU A 172 4.34 -0.94 -4.10
C GLU A 172 3.85 -1.51 -2.75
N ILE A 173 2.52 -1.55 -2.61
CA ILE A 173 1.78 -1.98 -1.42
C ILE A 173 1.28 -3.41 -1.64
N PHE A 174 1.49 -4.31 -0.67
CA PHE A 174 0.84 -5.62 -0.65
C PHE A 174 -0.31 -5.59 0.37
N VAL A 175 -1.42 -6.30 0.15
CA VAL A 175 -2.61 -6.23 1.01
C VAL A 175 -3.05 -7.62 1.45
N ALA A 176 -3.41 -7.73 2.72
CA ALA A 176 -4.06 -8.90 3.30
C ALA A 176 -5.57 -8.64 3.38
N LYS A 177 -6.38 -9.61 2.93
CA LYS A 177 -7.85 -9.60 3.15
C LYS A 177 -8.18 -10.55 4.30
N HIS A 178 -9.05 -10.11 5.21
CA HIS A 178 -9.63 -10.95 6.26
C HIS A 178 -10.67 -11.92 5.68
#